data_AF-A0A2S5QZT3-F1
#
_entry.id   AF-A0A2S5QZT3-F1
#
_cell.length_a   1.000
_cell.length_b   1.000
_cell.length_c   1.000
_cell.angle_alpha   90.00
_cell.angle_beta   90.00
_cell.angle_gamma   90.00
#
_symmetry.space_group_name_H-M   'P 1'
#
loop_
_entity.id
_entity.type
_entity.pdbx_description
1 polymer ?
#
loop_
_entity_poly.entity_id
_entity_poly.type
_entity_poly.pdbx_seq_one_letter_code
_entity_poly.pdbx_strand_id
1 'polypeptide(L)'
;MEDEKLIAWIALGISILSFGTSIWSAFIGHRSYNHTKSVHETELELAFEKERSELLEIINTSRSILDKTRIEIGTLKAEFDSEHAKVQALLANYTNLFTEFLPRIEAGVTQATMLWNEVAEWNFKTGIKAMVSHQSRYRALIHEDQTVHESALYCIKVFRDKLDRAKLAVSMSKSITF
;
A
#
# COMPACT_ATOMS: atom_id res chain seq x y z
N MET A 1 -33.02 30.29 70.99
CA MET A 1 -34.00 29.82 69.98
C MET A 1 -33.95 30.64 68.69
N GLU A 2 -33.67 31.96 68.71
CA GLU A 2 -33.45 32.75 67.47
C GLU A 2 -32.08 32.52 66.83
N ASP A 3 -31.01 32.43 67.63
CA ASP A 3 -29.65 32.20 67.14
C ASP A 3 -29.48 30.84 66.42
N GLU A 4 -30.16 29.80 66.92
CA GLU A 4 -30.16 28.45 66.32
C GLU A 4 -30.83 28.45 64.94
N LYS A 5 -31.87 29.26 64.75
CA LYS A 5 -32.53 29.43 63.44
C LYS A 5 -31.63 30.16 62.46
N LEU A 6 -30.91 31.19 62.92
CA LEU A 6 -29.96 31.93 62.08
C LEU A 6 -28.84 31.02 61.54
N ILE A 7 -28.26 30.19 62.42
CA ILE A 7 -27.20 29.24 62.06
C ILE A 7 -27.73 28.20 61.05
N ALA A 8 -28.96 27.71 61.23
CA ALA A 8 -29.59 26.77 60.30
C ALA A 8 -29.80 27.38 58.91
N TRP A 9 -30.24 28.63 58.81
CA TRP A 9 -30.39 29.33 57.52
C TRP A 9 -29.06 29.57 56.81
N ILE A 10 -28.01 29.92 57.55
CA ILE A 10 -26.66 30.08 57.00
C ILE A 10 -26.13 28.73 56.48
N ALA A 11 -26.29 27.65 57.26
CA ALA A 11 -25.87 26.31 56.85
C ALA A 11 -26.63 25.83 55.60
N LEU A 12 -27.93 26.11 55.50
CA LEU A 12 -28.76 25.79 54.35
C LEU A 12 -28.30 26.59 53.11
N GLY A 13 -28.01 27.89 53.27
CA GLY A 13 -27.46 28.73 52.21
C GLY A 13 -26.12 28.22 51.67
N ILE A 14 -25.21 27.82 52.57
CA ILE A 14 -23.91 27.23 52.20
C ILE A 14 -24.10 25.89 51.47
N SER A 15 -25.04 25.05 51.94
CA SER A 15 -25.33 23.77 51.30
C SER A 15 -25.88 23.92 49.89
N ILE A 16 -26.83 24.84 49.67
CA ILE A 16 -27.36 25.15 48.33
C ILE A 16 -26.26 25.67 47.41
N LEU A 17 -25.41 26.58 47.90
CA LEU A 17 -24.28 27.11 47.12
C LEU A 17 -23.29 26.00 46.75
N SER A 18 -22.92 25.13 47.70
CA SER A 18 -22.02 24.00 47.46
C SER A 18 -22.60 22.97 46.48
N PHE A 19 -23.90 22.72 46.55
CA PHE A 19 -24.58 21.84 45.60
C PHE A 19 -24.65 22.47 44.21
N GLY A 20 -24.93 23.78 44.13
CA GLY A 20 -24.92 24.56 42.90
C GLY A 20 -23.55 24.56 42.21
N THR A 21 -22.46 24.77 42.97
CA THR A 21 -21.10 24.70 42.40
C THR A 21 -20.76 23.30 41.92
N SER A 22 -21.21 22.25 42.63
CA SER A 22 -20.98 20.86 42.24
C SER A 22 -21.67 20.51 40.91
N ILE A 23 -22.93 20.93 40.72
CA ILE A 23 -23.66 20.74 39.45
C ILE A 23 -22.96 21.50 38.32
N TRP A 24 -22.56 22.75 38.57
CA TRP A 24 -21.88 23.57 37.58
C TRP A 24 -20.53 22.98 37.15
N SER A 25 -19.74 22.50 38.12
CA SER A 25 -18.48 21.80 37.86
C SER A 25 -18.69 20.50 37.10
N ALA A 26 -19.73 19.72 37.43
CA ALA A 26 -20.09 18.52 36.69
C ALA A 26 -20.50 18.85 35.24
N PHE A 27 -21.25 19.94 35.03
CA PHE A 27 -21.65 20.40 33.70
C PHE A 27 -20.45 20.82 32.84
N ILE A 28 -19.53 21.62 33.39
CA ILE A 28 -18.29 22.00 32.71
C ILE A 28 -17.43 20.78 32.43
N GLY A 29 -17.28 19.88 33.40
CA GLY A 29 -16.52 18.65 33.25
C GLY A 29 -17.07 17.77 32.13
N HIS A 30 -18.39 17.63 32.05
CA HIS A 30 -19.03 16.87 30.98
C HIS A 30 -18.84 17.53 29.60
N ARG A 31 -18.99 18.85 29.51
CA ARG A 31 -18.75 19.60 28.27
C ARG A 31 -17.30 19.50 27.80
N SER A 32 -16.36 19.63 28.74
CA SER A 32 -14.92 19.50 28.47
C SER A 32 -14.59 18.09 27.98
N TYR A 33 -15.09 17.06 28.67
CA TYR A 33 -14.92 15.66 28.26
C TYR A 33 -15.46 15.39 26.86
N ASN A 34 -16.69 15.86 26.55
CA ASN A 34 -17.27 15.68 25.23
C ASN A 34 -16.45 16.40 24.14
N HIS A 35 -15.92 17.59 24.45
CA HIS A 35 -15.05 18.31 23.55
C HIS A 35 -13.72 17.57 23.31
N THR A 36 -13.03 17.15 24.37
CA THR A 36 -11.79 16.37 24.26
C THR A 36 -12.01 15.05 23.51
N LYS A 37 -13.13 14.37 23.76
CA LYS A 37 -13.49 13.14 23.04
C LYS A 37 -13.67 13.41 21.55
N SER A 38 -14.40 14.46 21.18
CA SER A 38 -14.63 14.82 19.77
C SER A 38 -13.32 15.22 19.06
N VAL A 39 -12.46 16.00 19.73
CA VAL A 39 -11.14 16.35 19.19
C VAL A 39 -10.30 15.10 18.99
N HIS A 40 -10.26 14.20 19.98
CA HIS A 40 -9.49 12.97 19.89
C HIS A 40 -10.00 12.03 18.78
N GLU A 41 -11.32 11.90 18.61
CA GLU A 41 -11.90 11.13 17.50
C GLU A 41 -11.50 11.73 16.15
N THR A 42 -11.48 13.07 16.02
CA THR A 42 -11.06 13.77 14.80
C THR A 42 -9.57 13.56 14.51
N GLU A 43 -8.72 13.63 15.55
CA GLU A 43 -7.27 13.38 15.42
C GLU A 43 -6.99 11.96 14.95
N LEU A 44 -7.70 10.96 15.49
CA LEU A 44 -7.57 9.57 15.08
C LEU A 44 -8.03 9.36 13.63
N GLU A 45 -9.13 9.99 13.22
CA GLU A 45 -9.63 9.92 11.85
C GLU A 45 -8.62 10.51 10.86
N LEU A 46 -8.03 11.66 11.20
CA LEU A 46 -7.01 12.29 10.36
C LEU A 46 -5.73 11.45 10.29
N ALA A 47 -5.30 10.86 11.41
CA ALA A 47 -4.16 9.95 11.43
C ALA A 47 -4.41 8.70 10.56
N PHE A 48 -5.62 8.14 10.64
CA PHE A 48 -6.03 7.02 9.79
C PHE A 48 -6.00 7.37 8.30
N GLU A 49 -6.61 8.50 7.91
CA GLU A 49 -6.62 8.90 6.49
C GLU A 49 -5.22 9.18 5.96
N LYS A 50 -4.33 9.72 6.79
CA LYS A 50 -2.92 9.89 6.45
C LYS A 50 -2.23 8.55 6.21
N GLU A 51 -2.33 7.61 7.15
CA GLU A 51 -1.70 6.29 7.02
C GLU A 51 -2.28 5.48 5.86
N ARG A 52 -3.59 5.57 5.62
CA ARG A 52 -4.25 4.97 4.46
C ARG A 52 -3.71 5.56 3.15
N SER A 53 -3.56 6.87 3.08
CA SER A 53 -3.00 7.54 1.90
C SER A 53 -1.55 7.12 1.63
N GLU A 54 -0.70 7.07 2.67
CA GLU A 54 0.67 6.58 2.55
C GLU A 54 0.70 5.11 2.08
N LEU A 55 -0.22 4.29 2.57
CA LEU A 55 -0.31 2.89 2.16
C LEU A 55 -0.75 2.74 0.69
N LEU A 56 -1.70 3.55 0.23
CA LEU A 56 -2.13 3.57 -1.17
C LEU A 56 -0.99 4.01 -2.09
N GLU A 57 -0.19 4.98 -1.69
CA GLU A 57 0.99 5.42 -2.44
C GLU A 57 2.04 4.31 -2.56
N ILE A 58 2.28 3.61 -1.45
CA ILE A 58 3.13 2.42 -1.35
C ILE A 58 2.69 1.35 -2.36
N ILE A 59 1.41 0.96 -2.33
CA ILE A 59 0.86 -0.07 -3.22
C ILE A 59 0.93 0.38 -4.68
N ASN A 60 0.60 1.65 -4.94
CA ASN A 60 0.65 2.21 -6.29
C ASN A 60 2.09 2.22 -6.85
N THR A 61 3.08 2.46 -6.00
CA THR A 61 4.50 2.38 -6.38
C THR A 61 4.90 0.96 -6.79
N SER A 62 4.55 -0.05 -5.98
CA SER A 62 4.78 -1.46 -6.32
C SER A 62 4.10 -1.82 -7.65
N ARG A 63 2.81 -1.47 -7.81
CA ARG A 63 2.06 -1.68 -9.05
C ARG A 63 2.76 -1.06 -10.25
N SER A 64 3.24 0.17 -10.15
CA SER A 64 3.96 0.87 -11.22
C SER A 64 5.25 0.16 -11.62
N ILE A 65 6.01 -0.35 -10.64
CA ILE A 65 7.26 -1.09 -10.87
C ILE A 65 6.98 -2.42 -11.60
N LEU A 66 5.98 -3.17 -11.14
CA LEU A 66 5.59 -4.43 -11.77
C LEU A 66 5.02 -4.20 -13.18
N ASP A 67 4.22 -3.15 -13.38
CA ASP A 67 3.64 -2.81 -14.68
C ASP A 67 4.72 -2.44 -15.72
N LYS A 68 5.72 -1.63 -15.32
CA LYS A 68 6.90 -1.35 -16.15
C LYS A 68 7.64 -2.63 -16.53
N THR A 69 7.86 -3.51 -15.56
CA THR A 69 8.49 -4.82 -15.79
C THR A 69 7.71 -5.66 -16.80
N ARG A 70 6.38 -5.71 -16.65
CA ARG A 70 5.49 -6.42 -17.58
C ARG A 70 5.65 -5.89 -18.99
N ILE A 71 5.63 -4.57 -19.17
CA ILE A 71 5.73 -3.93 -20.48
C ILE A 71 7.08 -4.22 -21.14
N GLU A 72 8.19 -4.14 -20.40
CA GLU A 72 9.52 -4.40 -20.95
C GLU A 72 9.68 -5.85 -21.39
N ILE A 73 9.26 -6.81 -20.56
CA ILE A 73 9.33 -8.24 -20.92
C ILE A 73 8.36 -8.55 -22.06
N GLY A 74 7.16 -7.97 -22.05
CA GLY A 74 6.18 -8.15 -23.13
C GLY A 74 6.68 -7.60 -24.47
N THR A 75 7.36 -6.46 -24.46
CA THR A 75 8.00 -5.88 -25.65
C THR A 75 9.10 -6.80 -26.17
N LEU A 76 9.94 -7.32 -25.28
CA LEU A 76 11.01 -8.27 -25.64
C LEU A 76 10.44 -9.59 -26.19
N LYS A 77 9.32 -10.06 -25.63
CA LYS A 77 8.61 -11.24 -26.13
C LYS A 77 8.11 -11.01 -27.54
N ALA A 78 7.47 -9.87 -27.81
CA ALA A 78 6.97 -9.53 -29.14
C ALA A 78 8.11 -9.45 -30.17
N GLU A 79 9.26 -8.89 -29.78
CA GLU A 79 10.46 -8.90 -30.63
C GLU A 79 10.92 -10.35 -30.91
N PHE A 80 11.07 -11.17 -29.87
CA PHE A 80 11.48 -12.56 -30.00
C PHE A 80 10.53 -13.40 -30.87
N ASP A 81 9.22 -13.24 -30.69
CA ASP A 81 8.20 -13.96 -31.46
C ASP A 81 8.21 -13.55 -32.95
N SER A 82 8.68 -12.34 -33.27
CA SER A 82 8.83 -11.85 -34.65
C SER A 82 10.09 -12.36 -35.36
N GLU A 83 11.04 -12.94 -34.62
CA GLU A 83 12.31 -13.41 -35.16
C GLU A 83 12.19 -14.70 -35.98
N HIS A 84 13.23 -15.00 -36.75
CA HIS A 84 13.30 -16.22 -37.55
C HIS A 84 13.32 -17.48 -36.65
N ALA A 85 12.64 -18.57 -37.05
CA ALA A 85 12.53 -19.81 -36.28
C ALA A 85 13.87 -20.40 -35.81
N LYS A 86 14.95 -20.21 -36.59
CA LYS A 86 16.32 -20.60 -36.20
C LYS A 86 16.85 -19.82 -34.98
N VAL A 87 16.59 -18.51 -34.92
CA VAL A 87 16.94 -17.65 -33.77
C VAL A 87 16.11 -18.08 -32.56
N GLN A 88 14.82 -18.34 -32.76
CA GLN A 88 13.93 -18.83 -31.71
C GLN A 88 14.39 -20.17 -31.12
N ALA A 89 14.78 -21.11 -31.97
CA ALA A 89 15.30 -22.41 -31.53
C ALA A 89 16.60 -22.29 -30.71
N LEU A 90 17.50 -21.37 -31.07
CA LEU A 90 18.74 -21.13 -30.32
C LEU A 90 18.50 -20.57 -28.91
N LEU A 91 17.36 -19.92 -28.70
CA LEU A 91 16.98 -19.27 -27.45
C LEU A 91 15.88 -20.00 -26.69
N ALA A 92 15.51 -21.22 -27.10
CA ALA A 92 14.41 -21.98 -26.48
C ALA A 92 14.58 -22.10 -24.95
N ASN A 93 15.82 -22.27 -24.47
CA ASN A 93 16.13 -22.39 -23.03
C ASN A 93 15.96 -21.08 -22.24
N TYR A 94 15.82 -19.94 -22.91
CA TYR A 94 15.62 -18.63 -22.30
C TYR A 94 14.15 -18.20 -22.30
N THR A 95 13.25 -19.02 -22.84
CA THR A 95 11.82 -18.71 -22.93
C THR A 95 11.10 -18.71 -21.59
N ASN A 96 11.72 -19.23 -20.51
CA ASN A 96 11.20 -19.16 -19.14
C ASN A 96 10.91 -17.73 -18.68
N LEU A 97 11.63 -16.74 -19.22
CA LEU A 97 11.35 -15.33 -19.00
C LEU A 97 9.91 -14.95 -19.43
N PHE A 98 9.40 -15.60 -20.49
CA PHE A 98 8.07 -15.34 -21.04
C PHE A 98 7.02 -16.34 -20.56
N THR A 99 7.39 -17.59 -20.33
CA THR A 99 6.42 -18.66 -19.98
C THR A 99 6.17 -18.78 -18.49
N GLU A 100 7.13 -18.43 -17.65
CA GLU A 100 7.00 -18.52 -16.19
C GLU A 100 7.07 -17.17 -15.51
N PHE A 101 8.06 -16.36 -15.87
CA PHE A 101 8.34 -15.12 -15.15
C PHE A 101 7.32 -14.03 -15.49
N LEU A 102 7.02 -13.78 -16.78
CA LEU A 102 6.01 -12.79 -17.18
C LEU A 102 4.61 -13.04 -16.57
N PRO A 103 4.05 -14.27 -16.59
CA PRO A 103 2.76 -14.54 -15.93
C PRO A 103 2.77 -14.27 -14.42
N ARG A 104 3.90 -14.50 -13.73
CA ARG A 104 4.03 -14.18 -12.30
C ARG A 104 3.97 -12.67 -12.06
N ILE A 105 4.61 -11.87 -12.92
CA ILE A 105 4.52 -10.40 -12.84
C ILE A 105 3.08 -9.93 -13.08
N GLU A 106 2.37 -10.52 -14.06
CA GLU A 106 0.97 -10.19 -14.34
C GLU A 106 0.03 -10.50 -13.16
N ALA A 107 0.25 -11.65 -12.51
CA ALA A 107 -0.45 -11.99 -11.28
C ALA A 107 -0.14 -10.98 -10.16
N GLY A 108 1.13 -10.56 -10.02
CA GLY A 108 1.54 -9.53 -9.06
C GLY A 108 0.86 -8.18 -9.30
N VAL A 109 0.79 -7.71 -10.55
CA VAL A 109 0.07 -6.47 -10.91
C VAL A 109 -1.41 -6.56 -10.54
N THR A 110 -2.03 -7.72 -10.82
CA THR A 110 -3.44 -7.97 -10.49
C THR A 110 -3.65 -7.94 -8.97
N GLN A 111 -2.79 -8.61 -8.22
CA GLN A 111 -2.84 -8.64 -6.75
C GLN A 111 -2.64 -7.24 -6.15
N ALA A 112 -1.66 -6.47 -6.63
CA ALA A 112 -1.44 -5.10 -6.19
C ALA A 112 -2.65 -4.21 -6.50
N THR A 113 -3.33 -4.43 -7.62
CA THR A 113 -4.54 -3.69 -8.00
C THR A 113 -5.73 -4.04 -7.10
N MET A 114 -5.95 -5.33 -6.83
CA MET A 114 -6.98 -5.77 -5.89
C MET A 114 -6.76 -5.19 -4.49
N LEU A 115 -5.51 -5.21 -4.05
CA LEU A 115 -5.12 -4.68 -2.76
C LEU A 115 -5.32 -3.17 -2.67
N TRP A 116 -4.96 -2.44 -3.73
CA TRP A 116 -5.20 -1.00 -3.80
C TRP A 116 -6.70 -0.69 -3.65
N ASN A 117 -7.56 -1.42 -4.36
CA ASN A 117 -9.01 -1.25 -4.27
C ASN A 117 -9.53 -1.56 -2.86
N GLU A 118 -9.03 -2.62 -2.23
CA GLU A 118 -9.41 -2.98 -0.85
C GLU A 118 -9.07 -1.84 0.12
N VAL A 119 -7.84 -1.33 0.09
CA VAL A 119 -7.40 -0.23 0.97
C VAL A 119 -8.15 1.07 0.63
N ALA A 120 -8.47 1.29 -0.64
CA ALA A 120 -9.26 2.44 -1.08
C ALA A 120 -10.71 2.38 -0.59
N GLU A 121 -11.23 1.23 -0.18
CA GLU A 121 -12.57 1.09 0.39
C GLU A 121 -12.59 1.16 1.93
N TRP A 122 -11.42 1.14 2.58
CA TRP A 122 -11.34 1.24 4.03
C TRP A 122 -11.87 2.58 4.53
N ASN A 123 -12.76 2.51 5.52
CA ASN A 123 -13.20 3.66 6.30
C ASN A 123 -12.61 3.59 7.71
N PHE A 124 -12.62 4.72 8.43
CA PHE A 124 -12.05 4.82 9.78
C PHE A 124 -12.57 3.73 10.75
N LYS A 125 -13.86 3.38 10.69
CA LYS A 125 -14.49 2.47 11.65
C LYS A 125 -14.06 1.00 11.46
N THR A 126 -13.84 0.56 10.23
CA THR A 126 -13.47 -0.83 9.91
C THR A 126 -12.00 -1.00 9.56
N GLY A 127 -11.35 0.06 9.09
CA GLY A 127 -10.01 0.05 8.51
C GLY A 127 -8.87 0.07 9.53
N ILE A 128 -9.05 0.64 10.73
CA ILE A 128 -7.95 0.77 11.73
C ILE A 128 -7.33 -0.59 12.07
N LYS A 129 -8.15 -1.61 12.32
CA LYS A 129 -7.66 -2.95 12.67
C LYS A 129 -6.92 -3.61 11.50
N ALA A 130 -7.46 -3.48 10.29
CA ALA A 130 -6.84 -4.01 9.08
C ALA A 130 -5.49 -3.32 8.81
N MET A 131 -5.44 -2.00 8.95
CA MET A 131 -4.25 -1.19 8.72
C MET A 131 -3.10 -1.59 9.65
N VAL A 132 -3.35 -1.69 10.95
CA VAL A 132 -2.33 -2.11 11.94
C VAL A 132 -1.81 -3.51 11.63
N SER A 133 -2.67 -4.44 11.22
CA SER A 133 -2.28 -5.82 10.96
C SER A 133 -1.52 -6.04 9.65
N HIS A 134 -1.64 -5.12 8.69
CA HIS A 134 -1.14 -5.35 7.34
C HIS A 134 -0.03 -4.38 6.89
N GLN A 135 0.20 -3.29 7.60
CA GLN A 135 1.20 -2.28 7.22
C GLN A 135 2.61 -2.87 7.04
N SER A 136 3.06 -3.74 7.94
CA SER A 136 4.37 -4.40 7.85
C SER A 136 4.46 -5.34 6.65
N ARG A 137 3.40 -6.11 6.39
CA ARG A 137 3.27 -7.00 5.24
C ARG A 137 3.40 -6.22 3.93
N TYR A 138 2.74 -5.07 3.82
CA TYR A 138 2.77 -4.27 2.59
C TYR A 138 4.12 -3.65 2.31
N ARG A 139 4.83 -3.19 3.35
CA ARG A 139 6.21 -2.69 3.21
C ARG A 139 7.17 -3.80 2.77
N ALA A 140 7.01 -5.01 3.28
CA ALA A 140 7.80 -6.17 2.85
C ALA A 140 7.54 -6.52 1.37
N LEU A 141 6.27 -6.52 0.96
CA LEU A 141 5.87 -6.82 -0.43
C LEU A 141 6.53 -5.85 -1.45
N ILE A 142 6.60 -4.54 -1.16
CA ILE A 142 7.30 -3.62 -2.08
C ILE A 142 8.77 -3.98 -2.25
N HIS A 143 9.46 -4.30 -1.14
CA HIS A 143 10.88 -4.62 -1.21
C HIS A 143 11.10 -5.88 -2.05
N GLU A 144 10.21 -6.87 -1.91
CA GLU A 144 10.20 -8.05 -2.77
C GLU A 144 9.95 -7.68 -4.24
N ASP A 145 8.97 -6.83 -4.53
CA ASP A 145 8.66 -6.38 -5.90
C ASP A 145 9.81 -5.58 -6.54
N GLN A 146 10.51 -4.76 -5.76
CA GLN A 146 11.72 -4.05 -6.21
C GLN A 146 12.83 -5.04 -6.57
N THR A 147 13.07 -6.05 -5.72
CA THR A 147 14.06 -7.09 -5.98
C THR A 147 13.71 -7.89 -7.22
N VAL A 148 12.42 -8.19 -7.42
CA VAL A 148 11.90 -8.86 -8.61
C VAL A 148 12.12 -8.01 -9.85
N HIS A 149 11.85 -6.70 -9.79
CA HIS A 149 12.11 -5.77 -10.89
C HIS A 149 13.59 -5.69 -11.27
N GLU A 150 14.49 -5.56 -10.30
CA GLU A 150 15.93 -5.53 -10.54
C GLU A 150 16.42 -6.84 -11.18
N SER A 151 15.91 -7.97 -10.70
CA SER A 151 16.19 -9.29 -11.27
C SER A 151 15.67 -9.39 -12.71
N ALA A 152 14.49 -8.83 -12.98
CA ALA A 152 13.91 -8.79 -14.32
C ALA A 152 14.76 -7.96 -15.28
N LEU A 153 15.22 -6.77 -14.88
CA LEU A 153 16.10 -5.92 -15.69
C LEU A 153 17.39 -6.66 -16.07
N TYR A 154 17.97 -7.39 -15.12
CA TYR A 154 19.14 -8.23 -15.39
C TYR A 154 18.82 -9.32 -16.42
N CYS A 155 17.73 -10.08 -16.23
CA CYS A 155 17.33 -11.13 -17.16
C CYS A 155 17.01 -10.59 -18.56
N ILE A 156 16.34 -9.44 -18.66
CA ILE A 156 16.05 -8.74 -19.92
C ILE A 156 17.36 -8.40 -20.64
N LYS A 157 18.34 -7.84 -19.93
CA LYS A 157 19.65 -7.50 -20.49
C LYS A 157 20.36 -8.75 -21.02
N VAL A 158 20.42 -9.81 -20.23
CA VAL A 158 21.05 -11.07 -20.65
C VAL A 158 20.33 -11.66 -21.87
N PHE A 159 19.00 -11.63 -21.89
CA PHE A 159 18.22 -12.14 -23.01
C PHE A 159 18.50 -11.33 -24.28
N ARG A 160 18.49 -10.00 -24.21
CA ARG A 160 18.82 -9.12 -25.35
C ARG A 160 20.22 -9.40 -25.90
N ASP A 161 21.22 -9.50 -25.03
CA ASP A 161 22.60 -9.83 -25.45
C ASP A 161 22.67 -11.19 -26.17
N LYS A 162 21.88 -12.18 -25.73
CA LYS A 162 21.82 -13.50 -26.37
C LYS A 162 21.03 -13.46 -27.67
N LEU A 163 19.97 -12.66 -27.73
CA LEU A 163 19.17 -12.42 -28.93
C LEU A 163 20.03 -11.85 -30.05
N ASP A 164 20.79 -10.80 -29.78
CA ASP A 164 21.67 -10.17 -30.77
C ASP A 164 22.74 -11.14 -31.29
N ARG A 165 23.35 -11.92 -30.40
CA ARG A 165 24.32 -12.96 -30.79
C ARG A 165 23.68 -14.05 -31.65
N ALA A 166 22.46 -14.46 -31.34
CA ALA A 166 21.73 -15.46 -32.13
C ALA A 166 21.38 -14.92 -33.53
N LYS A 167 20.95 -13.66 -33.62
CA LYS A 167 20.70 -12.99 -34.92
C LYS A 167 21.98 -12.95 -35.77
N LEU A 168 23.12 -12.57 -35.19
CA LEU A 168 24.43 -12.55 -35.87
C LEU A 168 24.88 -13.95 -36.33
N ALA A 169 24.72 -14.98 -35.49
CA ALA A 169 25.09 -16.34 -35.85
C ALA A 169 24.25 -16.87 -37.05
N VAL A 170 22.95 -16.59 -37.04
CA VAL A 170 22.05 -16.99 -38.13
C VAL A 170 22.37 -16.22 -39.42
N SER A 171 22.67 -14.92 -39.35
CA SER A 171 23.03 -14.12 -40.53
C SER A 171 24.37 -14.57 -41.14
N MET A 172 25.38 -14.87 -40.32
CA MET A 172 26.66 -15.40 -40.80
C MET A 172 26.51 -16.79 -41.44
N SER A 173 25.65 -17.67 -40.91
CA SER A 173 25.40 -18.99 -41.53
C SER A 173 24.80 -18.88 -42.94
N LYS A 174 23.97 -17.85 -43.20
CA LYS A 174 23.42 -17.58 -44.53
C LYS A 174 24.49 -17.12 -45.53
N SER A 175 25.55 -16.45 -45.06
CA SER A 175 26.62 -15.92 -45.93
C SER A 175 27.63 -16.97 -46.41
N ILE A 176 27.73 -18.13 -45.75
CA ILE A 176 28.71 -19.18 -46.07
C ILE A 176 28.15 -20.19 -47.08
N THR A 177 26.84 -20.12 -47.40
CA THR A 177 26.16 -21.08 -48.28
C THR A 177 26.08 -20.60 -49.74
N PHE A 178 27.14 -19.97 -50.25
CA PHE A 178 27.31 -19.58 -51.66
C PHE A 178 28.50 -20.29 -52.28
#